data_AF-R9GWM8-F1
#
_entry.id   AF-R9GWM8-F1
#
_cell.length_a   1.000
_cell.length_b   1.000
_cell.length_c   1.000
_cell.angle_alpha   90.00
_cell.angle_beta   90.00
_cell.angle_gamma   90.00
#
_symmetry.space_group_name_H-M   'P 1'
#
loop_
_entity.id
_entity.type
_entity.pdbx_description
1 polymer ?
#
loop_
_entity_poly.entity_id
_entity_poly.type
_entity_poly.pdbx_seq_one_letter_code
_entity_poly.pdbx_strand_id
1 'polypeptide(L)' 'MLGDKTFSQLSDEQLFWQYHSESNSIAMIVKHLCGNMLSRWTNFMSSDGEKSWRHRESEFDNDI' A
#
# COMPACT_ATOMS: atom_id res chain seq x y z
N MET A 1 14.48 -9.47 6.73
CA MET A 1 13.17 -9.88 7.31
C MET A 1 12.38 -10.70 6.28
N LEU A 2 11.22 -11.27 6.63
CA LEU A 2 10.39 -12.05 5.71
C LEU A 2 9.93 -11.20 4.50
N GLY A 3 9.52 -9.95 4.72
CA GLY A 3 9.10 -9.03 3.65
C GLY A 3 10.18 -8.79 2.61
N ASP A 4 11.40 -8.45 3.02
CA ASP A 4 12.54 -8.26 2.11
C ASP A 4 12.80 -9.52 1.26
N LYS A 5 12.71 -10.71 1.89
CA LYS A 5 12.87 -11.99 1.18
C LYS A 5 11.73 -12.26 0.20
N THR A 6 10.51 -11.83 0.52
CA THR A 6 9.37 -11.90 -0.41
C THR A 6 9.60 -11.02 -1.63
N PHE A 7 9.97 -9.75 -1.43
CA PHE A 7 10.21 -8.84 -2.55
C PHE A 7 11.45 -9.20 -3.36
N SER A 8 12.49 -9.77 -2.75
CA SER A 8 13.67 -10.25 -3.49
C SER A 8 13.41 -11.39 -4.49
N GLN A 9 12.21 -12.00 -4.46
CA GLN A 9 11.81 -13.01 -5.45
C GLN A 9 11.24 -12.41 -6.74
N LEU A 10 11.04 -11.08 -6.78
CA LEU A 10 10.40 -10.36 -7.88
C LEU A 10 11.38 -9.34 -8.47
N SER A 11 11.28 -9.08 -9.78
CA SER A 11 11.88 -7.89 -10.37
C SER A 11 11.02 -6.65 -10.10
N ASP A 12 11.60 -5.46 -10.25
CA ASP A 12 10.85 -4.20 -10.14
C ASP A 12 9.68 -4.17 -11.14
N GLU A 13 9.90 -4.61 -12.38
CA GLU A 13 8.85 -4.71 -13.39
C GLU A 13 7.67 -5.56 -12.92
N GLN A 14 7.92 -6.68 -12.21
CA GLN A 14 6.87 -7.52 -11.65
C GLN A 14 6.15 -6.87 -10.46
N LEU A 15 6.83 -6.03 -9.67
CA LEU A 15 6.22 -5.29 -8.56
C LEU A 15 5.24 -4.23 -9.06
N PHE A 16 5.58 -3.57 -10.16
CA PHE A 16 4.78 -2.48 -10.76
C PHE A 16 3.81 -2.96 -11.86
N TRP A 17 3.87 -4.24 -12.26
CA TRP A 17 3.03 -4.79 -13.32
C TRP A 17 1.53 -4.71 -13.00
N GLN A 18 0.74 -4.41 -14.02
CA GLN A 18 -0.72 -4.42 -14.00
C GLN A 18 -1.25 -5.13 -15.25
N TYR A 19 -2.29 -5.95 -15.08
CA TYR A 19 -2.92 -6.65 -16.21
C TYR A 19 -3.71 -5.68 -17.13
N HIS A 20 -4.41 -4.71 -16.54
CA HIS A 20 -5.11 -3.62 -17.21
C HIS A 20 -5.25 -2.41 -16.27
N SER A 21 -5.76 -1.28 -16.75
CA SER A 21 -5.85 -0.02 -16.00
C SER A 21 -6.70 -0.08 -14.73
N GLU A 22 -7.66 -1.00 -14.65
CA GLU A 22 -8.48 -1.20 -13.43
C GLU A 22 -7.87 -2.23 -12.45
N SER A 23 -6.68 -2.79 -12.75
CA SER A 23 -6.00 -3.76 -11.88
C SER A 23 -4.96 -3.07 -10.99
N ASN A 24 -4.85 -3.49 -9.73
CA ASN A 24 -3.79 -3.01 -8.85
C ASN A 24 -2.50 -3.80 -9.03
N SER A 25 -1.36 -3.11 -9.02
CA SER A 25 -0.05 -3.76 -8.92
C SER A 25 0.23 -4.24 -7.49
N ILE A 26 1.27 -5.06 -7.32
CA ILE A 26 1.75 -5.47 -5.99
C ILE A 26 2.15 -4.22 -5.18
N ALA A 27 2.87 -3.28 -5.82
CA ALA A 27 3.29 -2.04 -5.20
C ALA A 27 2.10 -1.21 -4.67
N MET A 28 1.02 -1.07 -5.46
CA MET A 28 -0.20 -0.36 -5.05
C MET A 28 -0.87 -1.03 -3.85
N ILE A 29 -0.99 -2.36 -3.88
CA ILE A 29 -1.59 -3.12 -2.76
C ILE A 29 -0.78 -2.88 -1.48
N VAL A 30 0.55 -2.95 -1.57
CA VAL A 30 1.43 -2.73 -0.42
C VAL A 30 1.35 -1.29 0.09
N LYS A 31 1.33 -0.28 -0.81
CA LYS A 31 1.12 1.14 -0.46
C LYS A 31 -0.20 1.33 0.31
N HIS A 32 -1.30 0.75 -0.19
CA HIS A 32 -2.60 0.79 0.46
C HIS A 32 -2.58 0.11 1.84
N LEU A 33 -2.00 -1.09 1.93
CA LEU A 33 -1.90 -1.81 3.21
C LEU A 33 -1.07 -1.01 4.22
N CYS A 34 0.03 -0.38 3.81
CA CYS A 34 0.83 0.47 4.68
C CYS A 34 0.01 1.64 5.24
N GLY A 35 -0.70 2.39 4.37
CA GLY A 35 -1.57 3.48 4.79
C GLY A 35 -2.72 3.03 5.69
N ASN A 36 -3.31 1.87 5.40
CA ASN A 36 -4.34 1.25 6.24
C ASN A 36 -3.80 0.91 7.64
N MET A 37 -2.68 0.20 7.73
CA MET A 37 -2.08 -0.19 9.00
C MET A 37 -1.69 1.03 9.82
N LEU A 38 -1.05 2.04 9.20
CA LEU A 38 -0.68 3.28 9.89
C LEU A 38 -1.91 4.02 10.44
N SER A 39 -2.94 4.22 9.61
CA SER A 39 -4.11 4.99 10.02
C SER A 39 -4.94 4.28 11.08
N ARG A 40 -5.16 2.97 10.93
CA ARG A 40 -6.00 2.18 11.84
C ARG A 40 -5.30 1.87 13.17
N TRP A 41 -3.98 1.63 13.19
CA TRP A 41 -3.26 1.34 14.43
C TRP A 41 -2.79 2.60 15.18
N THR A 42 -2.84 3.79 14.58
CA THR A 42 -2.54 5.05 15.28
C THR A 42 -3.73 5.51 16.10
N ASN A 43 -3.57 5.62 17.42
CA ASN A 43 -4.64 5.98 18.36
C ASN A 43 -5.84 5.01 18.23
N PHE A 44 -5.55 3.71 18.07
CA PHE A 44 -6.55 2.66 17.81
C PHE A 44 -7.72 2.66 18.80
N MET A 45 -7.44 2.89 20.10
CA MET A 45 -8.46 2.89 21.15
C MET A 45 -9.20 4.23 21.31
N SER A 46 -8.71 5.31 20.69
CA SER A 46 -9.19 6.68 20.94
C SER A 46 -9.57 7.46 19.67
N SER A 47 -9.46 6.85 18.50
CA SER A 47 -9.90 7.43 17.22
C SER A 47 -10.45 6.37 16.29
N ASP A 48 -11.29 6.78 15.33
CA ASP A 48 -11.93 5.91 14.33
C ASP A 48 -10.99 5.44 13.20
N GLY A 49 -9.77 5.97 13.17
CA GLY A 49 -8.75 5.66 12.17
C GLY A 49 -8.80 6.54 10.94
N GLU A 50 -9.73 7.50 10.83
CA GLU A 50 -9.66 8.53 9.80
C GLU A 50 -8.61 9.58 10.19
N LYS A 51 -7.76 9.96 9.24
CA LYS A 51 -6.61 10.83 9.49
C LYS A 51 -6.55 11.90 8.42
N SER A 52 -6.38 13.16 8.82
CA SER A 52 -6.29 14.30 7.88
C SER A 52 -5.12 14.19 6.90
N TRP A 53 -4.07 13.48 7.29
CA TRP A 53 -2.90 13.20 6.46
C TRP A 53 -3.05 11.98 5.54
N ARG A 54 -4.12 11.19 5.69
CA ARG A 54 -4.36 10.00 4.86
C ARG A 54 -5.25 10.36 3.69
N HIS A 55 -4.68 10.26 2.49
CA HIS A 55 -5.41 10.42 1.23
C HIS A 55 -5.59 9.04 0.59
N ARG A 56 -6.69 8.36 0.93
CA ARG A 56 -6.93 6.96 0.51
C ARG A 56 -6.89 6.78 -1.01
N GLU A 57 -7.51 7.69 -1.75
CA GLU A 57 -7.61 7.55 -3.22
C GLU A 57 -6.23 7.62 -3.88
N SER A 58 -5.34 8.49 -3.38
CA SER A 58 -3.98 8.58 -3.93
C SER A 58 -3.10 7.37 -3.58
N GLU A 59 -3.55 6.46 -2.71
CA GLU A 59 -2.86 5.17 -2.48
C GLU A 59 -2.88 4.27 -3.73
N PHE A 60 -3.76 4.56 -4.70
CA PHE A 60 -3.92 3.83 -5.97
C PHE A 60 -3.27 4.55 -7.16
N ASP A 61 -2.59 5.68 -6.92
CA ASP A 61 -1.80 6.36 -7.93
C ASP A 61 -0.44 5.64 -8.12
N ASN A 62 0.00 5.52 -9.37
CA ASN A 62 1.28 4.89 -9.74
C ASN A 62 2.44 5.91 -9.70
N ASP A 63 2.75 6.39 -8.50
CA ASP A 63 3.69 7.51 -8.24
C ASP A 63 4.84 7.15 -7.27
N ILE A 64 5.04 5.85 -7.01
CA ILE A 64 6.13 5.32 -6.17
C ILE A 64 7.43 5.22 -6.98
#